data_AF-A0A1C6GXX9-F1
#
_entry.id   AF-A0A1C6GXX9-F1
#
_cell.length_a   1.000
_cell.length_b   1.000
_cell.length_c   1.000
_cell.angle_alpha   90.00
_cell.angle_beta   90.00
_cell.angle_gamma   90.00
#
_symmetry.space_group_name_H-M   'P 1'
#
loop_
_entity.id
_entity.type
_entity.pdbx_description
1 polymer ?
#
loop_
_entity_poly.entity_id
_entity_poly.type
_entity_poly.pdbx_seq_one_letter_code
_entity_poly.pdbx_strand_id
1 'polypeptide(L)' 'MIVYRFDKERFNKNADKGIKRILSKHLDYIDNLEVKFIDGEEWGTVENYVVGQERYCLYPVKKEWCSIEEQLRII' A
#
# COMPACT_ATOMS: atom_id res chain seq x y z
N MET A 1 18.00 0.87 -1.14
CA MET A 1 16.81 1.06 -2.01
C MET A 1 15.66 1.41 -1.09
N ILE A 2 14.92 2.47 -1.39
CA ILE A 2 13.74 2.85 -0.60
C ILE A 2 12.60 1.93 -1.04
N VAL A 3 12.00 1.22 -0.08
CA VAL A 3 10.82 0.40 -0.31
C VAL A 3 9.65 1.03 0.44
N TYR A 4 8.54 1.24 -0.26
CA TYR A 4 7.29 1.65 0.37
C TYR A 4 6.45 0.41 0.65
N ARG A 5 5.93 0.30 1.88
CA ARG A 5 4.96 -0.74 2.24
C ARG A 5 3.66 -0.09 2.65
N PHE A 6 2.54 -0.68 2.24
CA PHE A 6 1.24 -0.24 2.71
C PHE A 6 1.18 -0.44 4.23
N ASP A 7 0.76 0.60 4.95
CA ASP A 7 0.70 0.61 6.40
C ASP A 7 -0.75 0.90 6.80
N LYS A 8 -1.41 -0.12 7.36
CA LYS A 8 -2.81 -0.05 7.76
C LYS A 8 -3.07 1.05 8.79
N GLU A 9 -2.14 1.34 9.70
CA GLU A 9 -2.32 2.39 10.70
C GLU A 9 -2.26 3.78 10.07
N ARG A 10 -1.27 4.01 9.20
CA ARG A 10 -1.14 5.26 8.43
C ARG A 10 -2.32 5.48 7.50
N PHE A 11 -2.79 4.44 6.82
CA PHE A 11 -4.02 4.49 6.03
C PHE A 11 -5.21 4.89 6.90
N ASN A 12 -5.40 4.23 8.06
CA ASN A 12 -6.50 4.53 8.98
C ASN A 12 -6.42 5.93 9.60
N LYS A 13 -5.24 6.54 9.65
CA LYS A 13 -5.06 7.93 10.06
C LYS A 13 -5.38 8.91 8.94
N ASN A 14 -4.84 8.69 7.74
CA ASN A 14 -4.74 9.72 6.69
C ASN A 14 -5.80 9.61 5.59
N ALA A 15 -6.39 8.43 5.34
CA ALA A 15 -7.35 8.28 4.25
C ALA A 15 -8.73 8.92 4.56
N ASP A 16 -9.47 9.26 3.51
CA ASP A 16 -10.84 9.71 3.66
C ASP A 16 -11.77 8.60 4.16
N LYS A 17 -12.83 8.98 4.88
CA LYS A 17 -13.80 8.03 5.46
C LYS A 17 -14.43 7.11 4.40
N GLY A 18 -14.67 7.62 3.19
CA GLY A 18 -15.19 6.83 2.07
C GLY A 18 -14.25 5.71 1.65
N ILE A 19 -12.96 6.03 1.49
CA ILE A 19 -11.93 5.07 1.09
C ILE A 19 -11.69 4.03 2.19
N LYS A 20 -11.65 4.45 3.46
CA LYS A 20 -11.57 3.53 4.61
C LYS A 20 -12.69 2.51 4.61
N ARG A 21 -13.91 2.94 4.29
CA ARG A 21 -15.08 2.06 4.22
C ARG A 21 -14.93 1.02 3.10
N ILE A 22 -14.51 1.44 1.91
CA ILE A 22 -14.32 0.55 0.75
C ILE A 22 -13.28 -0.53 1.05
N LEU A 23 -12.13 -0.13 1.61
CA LEU A 23 -11.01 -1.04 1.84
C LEU A 23 -11.06 -1.79 3.18
N SER A 24 -12.05 -1.52 4.03
CA SER A 24 -12.12 -2.06 5.40
C SER A 24 -11.94 -3.59 5.50
N LYS A 25 -12.47 -4.34 4.53
CA LYS A 25 -12.37 -5.81 4.47
C LYS A 25 -11.08 -6.33 3.84
N HIS A 26 -10.30 -5.44 3.23
CA HIS A 26 -9.08 -5.75 2.48
C HIS A 26 -7.82 -5.41 3.29
N LEU A 27 -7.93 -4.56 4.32
CA LEU A 27 -6.77 -3.98 5.03
C LEU A 27 -5.77 -5.03 5.53
N ASP A 28 -6.23 -6.13 6.12
CA ASP A 28 -5.33 -7.16 6.65
C ASP A 28 -4.61 -7.95 5.55
N TYR A 29 -5.15 -7.98 4.33
CA TYR A 29 -4.54 -8.66 3.18
C TYR A 29 -3.51 -7.79 2.45
N ILE A 30 -3.62 -6.47 2.60
CA ILE A 30 -2.72 -5.50 1.94
C ILE A 30 -1.68 -4.92 2.88
N ASP A 31 -1.83 -5.08 4.18
CA ASP A 31 -0.87 -4.57 5.17
C ASP A 31 0.53 -5.17 4.94
N ASN A 32 1.55 -4.33 5.03
CA ASN A 32 2.96 -4.63 4.75
C ASN A 32 3.29 -5.07 3.32
N LEU A 33 2.32 -5.08 2.38
CA LEU A 33 2.63 -5.34 0.97
C LEU A 33 3.39 -4.17 0.34
N GLU A 34 4.28 -4.51 -0.58
CA GLU A 34 5.06 -3.54 -1.33
C GLU A 34 4.15 -2.67 -2.19
N VAL A 35 4.36 -1.36 -2.11
CA VAL A 35 3.69 -0.36 -2.94
C VAL A 35 4.71 0.15 -3.94
N LYS A 36 4.45 -0.09 -5.22
CA LYS A 36 5.30 0.39 -6.31
C LYS A 36 4.89 1.81 -6.68
N PHE A 37 5.84 2.74 -6.60
CA PHE A 37 5.71 4.09 -7.13
C PHE A 37 6.56 4.19 -8.40
N ILE A 38 5.94 4.59 -9.50
CA ILE A 38 6.65 4.87 -10.76
C ILE A 38 7.24 6.27 -10.67
N ASP A 39 8.48 6.45 -11.14
CA ASP A 39 9.15 7.76 -11.12
C ASP A 39 8.31 8.81 -11.86
N GLY A 40 8.03 9.92 -11.18
CA GLY A 40 7.19 11.00 -11.69
C GLY A 40 5.69 10.86 -11.38
N GLU A 41 5.24 9.73 -10.84
CA GLU A 41 3.85 9.55 -10.42
C GLU A 41 3.62 9.93 -8.95
N GLU A 42 2.44 10.49 -8.68
CA GLU A 42 2.00 10.86 -7.33
C GLU A 42 1.52 9.63 -6.53
N TRP A 43 1.01 8.62 -7.25
CA TRP A 43 0.34 7.47 -6.68
C TRP A 43 1.14 6.19 -6.89
N GLY A 44 0.95 5.26 -5.97
CA GLY A 44 1.52 3.92 -6.04
C GLY A 44 0.46 2.86 -6.26
N THR A 45 0.94 1.64 -6.47
CA THR A 45 0.10 0.46 -6.71
C THR A 45 0.54 -0.71 -5.85
N VAL A 46 -0.42 -1.42 -5.24
CA VAL A 46 -0.20 -2.77 -4.72
C VAL A 46 -0.74 -3.75 -5.75
N GLU A 47 0.17 -4.51 -6.37
CA GLU A 47 -0.18 -5.46 -7.42
C GLU A 47 -0.45 -6.86 -6.86
N ASN A 48 -1.41 -7.57 -7.46
CA ASN A 48 -1.62 -9.01 -7.30
C ASN A 48 -1.84 -9.51 -5.85
N TYR A 49 -2.43 -8.70 -4.97
CA TYR A 49 -2.81 -9.18 -3.63
C TYR A 49 -4.02 -10.11 -3.69
N VAL A 50 -4.14 -11.03 -2.73
CA VAL A 50 -5.14 -12.11 -2.76
C VAL A 50 -6.12 -11.95 -1.60
N VAL A 51 -7.42 -12.02 -1.90
CA VAL A 51 -8.50 -12.11 -0.90
C VAL A 51 -9.33 -13.33 -1.26
N GLY A 52 -9.27 -14.38 -0.43
CA GLY A 52 -9.86 -15.67 -0.76
C GLY A 52 -9.22 -16.31 -1.99
N GLN A 53 -9.97 -16.48 -3.07
CA GLN A 53 -9.49 -17.05 -4.35
C GLN A 53 -9.27 -16.00 -5.44
N GLU A 54 -9.56 -14.73 -5.15
CA GLU A 54 -9.52 -13.65 -6.12
C GLU A 54 -8.24 -12.83 -5.99
N ARG A 55 -7.71 -12.40 -7.14
CA ARG A 55 -6.56 -11.51 -7.23
C ARG A 55 -7.02 -10.09 -7.50
N TYR A 56 -6.46 -9.16 -6.75
CA TYR A 56 -6.82 -7.76 -6.81
C TYR A 56 -5.59 -6.89 -7.09
N CYS A 57 -5.86 -5.68 -7.55
CA CYS A 57 -4.91 -4.59 -7.67
C CYS A 57 -5.48 -3.40 -6.91
N LEU A 58 -4.65 -2.72 -6.11
CA LEU A 58 -5.04 -1.50 -5.41
C LEU A 58 -4.32 -0.31 -6.03
N TYR A 59 -5.11 0.59 -6.61
CA TYR A 59 -4.71 1.89 -7.11
C TYR A 59 -5.87 2.89 -6.96
N PRO A 60 -5.62 4.17 -6.62
CA PRO A 60 -4.34 4.75 -6.25
C PRO A 60 -3.95 4.50 -4.78
N VAL A 61 -2.65 4.37 -4.49
CA VAL A 61 -2.10 4.36 -3.12
C VAL A 61 -1.29 5.64 -2.88
N LYS A 62 -1.56 6.34 -1.79
CA LYS A 62 -0.81 7.55 -1.43
C LYS A 62 0.44 7.24 -0.62
N LYS A 63 1.52 7.99 -0.80
CA LYS A 63 2.76 7.85 0.02
C LYS A 63 2.48 8.01 1.51
N GLU A 64 1.54 8.86 1.90
CA GLU A 64 1.12 9.06 3.30
C GLU A 64 0.42 7.83 3.92
N TRP A 65 0.02 6.85 3.12
CA TRP A 65 -0.53 5.56 3.59
C TRP A 65 0.56 4.50 3.77
N CYS A 66 1.82 4.83 3.48
CA CYS A 66 2.91 3.89 3.46
C CYS A 66 3.92 4.14 4.60
N SER A 67 4.55 3.06 5.04
CA SER A 67 5.82 3.11 5.77
C SER A 67 6.99 3.02 4.77
N ILE A 68 8.16 3.52 5.19
CA ILE A 68 9.38 3.52 4.39
C ILE A 68 10.39 2.59 5.06
N GLU A 69 10.92 1.63 4.31
CA GLU A 69 12.04 0.80 4.72
C GLU A 69 13.25 1.11 3.84
N GLU A 70 14.37 1.48 4.45
CA GLU A 70 15.65 1.55 3.76
C GLU A 70 16.30 0.17 3.76
N GLN A 71 16.31 -0.49 2.60
CA GLN A 71 17.16 -1.67 2.44
C GLN A 71 18.58 -1.22 2.15
N LEU A 72 19.44 -1.33 3.17
CA LEU A 72 20.89 -1.24 3.02
C LEU A 72 21.34 -2.43 2.16
N ARG A 73 21.99 -2.13 1.02
CA ARG A 73 22.67 -3.17 0.24
C ARG A 73 23.86 -3.65 1.08
N ILE A 74 23.77 -4.84 1.64
CA ILE A 74 24.96 -5.57 2.06
C ILE A 74 25.60 -6.03 0.75
N ILE A 75 26.71 -5.38 0.38
CA ILE A 75 27.58 -5.74 -0.76
C ILE A 75 28.55 -6.81 -0.28
#